data_AF-A0A2T2UC31-F1
#
_entry.id   AF-A0A2T2UC31-F1
#
_cell.length_a   1.000
_cell.length_b   1.000
_cell.length_c   1.000
_cell.angle_alpha   90.00
_cell.angle_beta   90.00
_cell.angle_gamma   90.00
#
_symmetry.space_group_name_H-M   'P 1'
#
loop_
_entity.id
_entity.type
_entity.pdbx_description
1 polymer ?
#
loop_
_entity_poly.entity_id
_entity_poly.type
_entity_poly.pdbx_seq_one_letter_code
_entity_poly.pdbx_strand_id
1 'polypeptide(L)' 'VYLLHIVINVGMVTGMLPVIGLPLPFLSYGGSAMIANTALLAIVLNTHMRRDDLSIYGY' A
#
# COMPACT_ATOMS: atom_id res chain seq x y z
N VAL A 1 -6.50 3.16 1.52
CA VAL A 1 -6.46 2.26 0.33
C VAL A 1 -5.95 0.86 0.68
N TYR A 2 -4.79 0.70 1.33
CA TYR A 2 -4.24 -0.63 1.68
C TYR A 2 -5.13 -1.46 2.62
N LEU A 3 -5.64 -0.86 3.69
CA LEU A 3 -6.53 -1.56 4.63
C LEU A 3 -7.83 -2.04 3.97
N LEU A 4 -8.41 -1.25 3.07
CA LEU A 4 -9.61 -1.66 2.32
C LEU A 4 -9.33 -2.87 1.43
N HIS A 5 -8.20 -2.89 0.71
CA HIS A 5 -7.81 -4.06 -0.08
C HIS A 5 -7.60 -5.31 0.77
N ILE A 6 -7.04 -5.18 1.98
CA ILE A 6 -6.87 -6.30 2.92
C ILE A 6 -8.24 -6.81 3.39
N VAL A 7 -9.12 -5.92 3.86
CA VAL A 7 -10.46 -6.31 4.34
C VAL A 7 -11.29 -6.95 3.24
N ILE A 8 -11.25 -6.42 2.02
CA ILE A 8 -11.97 -7.00 0.86
C ILE A 8 -11.39 -8.37 0.51
N ASN A 9 -10.06 -8.54 0.48
CA ASN A 9 -9.45 -9.85 0.23
C ASN A 9 -9.79 -10.89 1.31
N VAL A 10 -9.82 -10.49 2.57
CA VAL A 10 -10.27 -11.37 3.66
C VAL A 10 -11.76 -11.72 3.50
N GLY A 11 -12.61 -10.74 3.19
CA GLY A 11 -14.03 -10.99 2.92
C GLY A 11 -14.29 -11.87 1.70
N MET A 12 -13.43 -11.82 0.68
CA MET A 12 -13.48 -12.74 -0.46
C MET A 12 -13.07 -14.16 -0.06
N VAL A 13 -12.02 -14.33 0.78
CA VAL A 13 -11.56 -15.66 1.21
C VAL A 13 -12.53 -16.35 2.18
N THR A 14 -13.26 -15.58 2.97
CA THR A 14 -14.30 -16.08 3.88
C THR A 14 -15.65 -16.29 3.19
N GLY A 15 -15.78 -15.96 1.90
CA GLY A 15 -17.02 -16.07 1.13
C GLY A 15 -18.09 -15.02 1.47
N MET A 16 -17.74 -13.98 2.23
CA MET A 16 -18.64 -12.89 2.60
C MET A 16 -18.83 -11.87 1.46
N LEU A 17 -17.86 -11.75 0.56
CA LEU A 17 -17.86 -10.83 -0.58
C LEU A 17 -17.60 -11.59 -1.89
N PRO A 18 -18.16 -11.11 -3.03
CA PRO A 18 -17.93 -11.71 -4.33
C PRO A 18 -16.45 -11.58 -4.75
N VAL A 19 -15.90 -12.63 -5.37
CA VAL A 19 -14.49 -12.68 -5.78
C VAL A 19 -14.29 -11.80 -7.02
N ILE A 20 -13.62 -10.67 -6.82
CA ILE A 20 -13.37 -9.63 -7.85
C ILE A 20 -11.89 -9.54 -8.28
N GLY A 21 -11.04 -10.43 -7.78
CA GLY A 21 -9.65 -10.56 -8.24
C GLY A 21 -8.76 -9.34 -7.96
N LEU A 22 -9.02 -8.61 -6.86
CA LEU A 22 -8.22 -7.45 -6.49
C LEU A 22 -6.85 -7.88 -5.93
N PRO A 23 -5.73 -7.41 -6.50
CA PRO A 23 -4.40 -7.79 -6.04
C PRO A 23 -4.13 -7.27 -4.62
N LEU A 24 -3.70 -8.18 -3.74
CA LEU A 24 -3.17 -7.84 -2.42
C LEU A 24 -1.99 -6.87 -2.53
N PRO A 25 -2.01 -5.76 -1.78
CA PRO A 25 -0.87 -4.85 -1.68
C PRO A 25 0.39 -5.62 -1.28
N PHE A 26 1.45 -5.53 -2.08
CA PHE A 26 2.76 -6.15 -1.84
C PHE A 26 2.84 -7.69 -1.81
N LEU A 27 1.71 -8.40 -1.77
CA LEU A 27 1.66 -9.88 -1.70
C LEU A 27 1.17 -10.53 -3.00
N SER A 28 0.51 -9.80 -3.89
CA SER A 28 -0.08 -10.38 -5.10
C SER A 28 0.88 -10.39 -6.30
N TYR A 29 0.75 -11.42 -7.15
CA TYR A 29 1.49 -11.61 -8.41
C TYR A 29 1.17 -10.58 -9.52
N GLY A 30 0.48 -9.49 -9.22
CA GLY A 30 0.17 -8.44 -10.18
C GLY A 30 1.36 -7.50 -10.35
N GLY A 31 2.20 -7.70 -11.37
CA GLY A 31 3.41 -6.89 -11.58
C GLY A 31 3.16 -5.37 -11.65
N SER A 32 2.09 -4.95 -12.34
CA SER A 32 1.67 -3.54 -12.42
C SER A 32 1.22 -2.98 -11.07
N ALA A 33 0.44 -3.75 -10.30
CA ALA A 33 0.03 -3.38 -8.94
C ALA A 33 1.24 -3.29 -7.99
N MET A 34 2.23 -4.17 -8.15
CA MET A 34 3.45 -4.18 -7.35
C MET A 34 4.30 -2.92 -7.59
N ILE A 35 4.50 -2.54 -8.86
CA ILE A 35 5.22 -1.31 -9.23
C ILE A 35 4.51 -0.07 -8.69
N ALA A 36 3.19 0.02 -8.87
CA ALA A 36 2.40 1.14 -8.36
C ALA A 36 2.49 1.26 -6.82
N ASN A 37 2.49 0.12 -6.13
CA ASN A 37 2.64 0.06 -4.68
C ASN A 37 4.01 0.53 -4.19
N THR A 38 5.08 0.09 -4.87
CA THR A 38 6.45 0.48 -4.53
C THR A 38 6.69 1.97 -4.80
N ALA A 39 6.13 2.51 -5.89
CA ALA A 39 6.21 3.94 -6.20
C ALA A 39 5.51 4.80 -5.13
N LEU A 40 4.31 4.40 -4.68
CA LEU A 40 3.60 5.07 -3.58
C LEU A 40 4.39 5.04 -2.27
N LEU A 41 4.99 3.89 -1.91
CA LEU A 41 5.85 3.79 -0.75
C LEU A 41 7.08 4.70 -0.84
N ALA A 42 7.74 4.75 -2.00
CA ALA A 42 8.92 5.57 -2.22
C ALA A 42 8.63 7.07 -1.99
N ILE A 43 7.46 7.55 -2.44
CA ILE A 43 7.04 8.95 -2.24
C ILE A 43 6.83 9.26 -0.75
N VAL A 44 6.14 8.36 -0.03
CA VAL A 44 5.87 8.52 1.40
C VAL A 44 7.18 8.52 2.21
N LEU A 45 8.08 7.58 1.93
CA LEU A 45 9.38 7.49 2.58
C LEU A 45 10.23 8.73 2.30
N ASN A 46 10.27 9.21 1.05
CA ASN A 46 11.01 10.42 0.71
C ASN A 46 10.48 11.66 1.44
N THR A 47 9.15 11.75 1.58
CA THR A 47 8.51 12.86 2.30
C THR A 47 8.80 12.79 3.80
N HIS A 48 8.80 11.60 4.40
CA HIS A 48 9.13 11.42 5.81
C HIS A 48 10.59 11.76 6.10
N MET A 49 11.53 11.26 5.28
CA MET A 49 12.96 11.56 5.44
C MET A 49 13.24 13.07 5.36
N ARG A 50 12.61 13.77 4.41
CA ARG A 50 12.72 15.22 4.29
C ARG A 50 12.13 15.99 5.48
N ARG A 51 11.08 15.46 6.11
CA ARG A 51 10.51 16.04 7.34
C ARG A 51 11.42 15.86 8.54
N ASP A 52 12.07 14.71 8.64
CA ASP A 52 12.98 14.42 9.74
C ASP A 52 14.26 15.26 9.62
N ASP A 53 14.80 15.42 8.41
CA ASP A 53 15.93 16.33 8.12
C ASP A 53 15.61 17.79 8.52
N LEU A 54 14.40 18.26 8.22
CA LEU A 54 13.93 19.58 8.62
C LEU A 54 13.76 19.70 10.15
N SER A 55 13.33 18.62 10.82
CA SER A 55 13.21 18.61 12.29
C SER A 55 14.57 18.62 13.00
N ILE A 56 15.58 17.97 12.40
CA ILE A 56 16.96 17.94 12.93
C ILE A 56 17.63 19.32 12.79
N TYR A 57 17.24 20.09 11.77
CA TYR A 57 17.82 21.42 11.50
C TYR A 57 17.16 22.56 12.30
N GLY A 58 16.11 22.27 13.09
CA GLY A 58 15.61 23.16 14.15
C GLY A 58 15.27 24.58 13.71
N TYR A 59 14.06 24.76 13.16
CA TYR A 59 13.27 25.99 13.32
C TYR A 59 12.12 25.70 14.28
#